data_AF-A0ABD3QE13-F1
#
_entry.id   AF-A0ABD3QE13-F1
#
_cell.length_a   1.000
_cell.length_b   1.000
_cell.length_c   1.000
_cell.angle_alpha   90.00
_cell.angle_beta   90.00
_cell.angle_gamma   90.00
#
_symmetry.space_group_name_H-M   'P 1'
#
loop_
_entity.id
_entity.type
_entity.pdbx_description
1 polymer ?
#
loop_
_entity_poly.entity_id
_entity_poly.type
_entity_poly.pdbx_seq_one_letter_code
_entity_poly.pdbx_strand_id
1 'polypeptide(L)'
;MLRQPKSSLRPRITDDSNGPTDDNRRREYAYRQTLSTFLNLDNRMLWDASYKKRRCVIFVLLVKLLTSADGFAVPIIATKCQASSTLTSLRIKYADDNADAEKLLAKARAIRDSIPTDLSSSERGSSTINNNMFSGRPSEFALPSDLSIPGHNYRLQVDIGRESGTWMDPRWGASGRRIAFTVDVSFPIPMDIGGPVPSDQVSLASDEISNGLMKSVTTKSNLVSPVYRMNCASYARLKGGFDKMTIHNGGYCIESSPSATRSSTLRFCLSVEGTNSNDASYGDVSIPKGNLFFALPYFGIQTGGSSNGNAMVLSTKEGTVTVKQMGWHTGWWREESRILGIFRAVSLDKSR
;
A
#
# COMPACT_ATOMS: atom_id res chain seq x y z
N MET A 1 -24.59 -43.36 -51.13
CA MET A 1 -25.55 -43.10 -50.01
C MET A 1 -25.56 -44.31 -49.10
N LEU A 2 -24.89 -44.25 -47.95
CA LEU A 2 -24.85 -45.34 -46.96
C LEU A 2 -25.03 -44.73 -45.56
N ARG A 3 -26.16 -45.07 -44.92
CA ARG A 3 -26.53 -44.67 -43.56
C ARG A 3 -25.83 -45.58 -42.55
N GLN A 4 -25.23 -45.00 -41.51
CA GLN A 4 -24.78 -45.67 -40.29
C GLN A 4 -25.83 -45.44 -39.18
N PRO A 5 -26.18 -46.46 -38.36
CA PRO A 5 -27.12 -46.30 -37.25
C PRO A 5 -26.43 -45.84 -35.95
N LYS A 6 -27.10 -44.94 -35.23
CA LYS A 6 -26.76 -44.47 -33.88
C LYS A 6 -27.24 -45.49 -32.84
N SER A 7 -26.37 -45.91 -31.93
CA SER A 7 -26.76 -46.46 -30.63
C SER A 7 -25.78 -45.97 -29.55
N SER A 8 -26.31 -45.23 -28.57
CA SER A 8 -25.60 -44.98 -27.31
C SER A 8 -26.63 -44.90 -26.18
N LEU A 9 -26.71 -45.99 -25.43
CA LEU A 9 -27.44 -46.14 -24.17
C LEU A 9 -26.90 -45.13 -23.13
N ARG A 10 -27.79 -44.42 -22.44
CA ARG A 10 -27.46 -43.69 -21.20
C ARG A 10 -27.83 -44.55 -19.99
N PRO A 11 -26.99 -44.59 -18.94
CA PRO A 11 -27.35 -45.26 -17.70
C PRO A 11 -28.32 -44.41 -16.88
N ARG A 12 -29.26 -45.11 -16.24
CA ARG A 12 -30.25 -44.59 -15.30
C ARG A 12 -29.59 -44.53 -13.91
N ILE A 13 -29.37 -43.33 -13.38
CA ILE A 13 -28.93 -43.11 -12.00
C ILE A 13 -30.20 -43.09 -11.13
N THR A 14 -30.21 -43.93 -10.10
CA THR A 14 -31.22 -43.94 -9.03
C THR A 14 -30.78 -42.98 -7.94
N ASP A 15 -31.57 -41.94 -7.70
CA ASP A 15 -31.41 -41.00 -6.59
C ASP A 15 -32.11 -41.56 -5.34
N ASP A 16 -31.32 -41.88 -4.32
CA ASP A 16 -31.76 -42.01 -2.93
C ASP A 16 -30.82 -41.20 -2.04
N SER A 17 -31.23 -40.00 -1.62
CA SER A 17 -30.80 -39.42 -0.35
C SER A 17 -31.68 -38.25 0.07
N ASN A 18 -32.37 -38.43 1.20
CA ASN A 18 -33.06 -37.38 1.94
C ASN A 18 -32.03 -36.37 2.49
N GLY A 19 -31.70 -35.36 1.69
CA GLY A 19 -31.00 -34.16 2.15
C GLY A 19 -31.98 -33.15 2.76
N PRO A 20 -31.51 -32.26 3.67
CA PRO A 20 -32.34 -31.19 4.21
C PRO A 20 -32.92 -30.35 3.06
N THR A 21 -34.23 -30.13 3.11
CA THR A 21 -35.02 -29.45 2.07
C THR A 21 -34.36 -28.14 1.65
N ASP A 22 -34.24 -27.95 0.33
CA ASP A 22 -33.58 -26.83 -0.35
C ASP A 22 -34.01 -25.44 0.20
N ASP A 23 -35.22 -25.36 0.77
CA ASP A 23 -35.76 -24.16 1.42
C ASP A 23 -35.00 -23.71 2.67
N ASN A 24 -34.45 -24.63 3.49
CA ASN A 24 -33.69 -24.23 4.67
C ASN A 24 -32.33 -23.64 4.27
N ARG A 25 -31.69 -24.17 3.22
CA ARG A 25 -30.46 -23.60 2.67
C ARG A 25 -30.72 -22.24 2.03
N ARG A 26 -31.83 -22.07 1.30
CA ARG A 26 -32.22 -20.76 0.74
C ARG A 26 -32.48 -19.71 1.81
N ARG A 27 -33.12 -20.08 2.92
CA ARG A 27 -33.37 -19.17 4.06
C ARG A 27 -32.07 -18.80 4.77
N GLU A 28 -31.16 -19.75 5.00
CA GLU A 28 -29.85 -19.45 5.59
C GLU A 28 -29.03 -18.53 4.67
N TYR A 29 -29.08 -18.74 3.35
CA TYR A 29 -28.39 -17.90 2.38
C TYR A 29 -28.95 -16.47 2.36
N ALA A 30 -30.28 -16.32 2.34
CA ALA A 30 -30.94 -15.02 2.38
C ALA A 30 -30.63 -14.26 3.69
N TYR A 31 -30.57 -14.97 4.82
CA TYR A 31 -30.20 -14.40 6.11
C TYR A 31 -28.74 -13.90 6.12
N ARG A 32 -27.79 -14.72 5.62
CA ARG A 32 -26.37 -14.34 5.49
C ARG A 32 -26.17 -13.16 4.53
N GLN A 33 -26.93 -13.10 3.44
CA GLN A 33 -26.87 -11.99 2.49
C GLN A 33 -27.39 -10.68 3.11
N THR A 34 -28.48 -10.77 3.88
CA THR A 34 -29.04 -9.61 4.59
C THR A 34 -28.08 -9.06 5.65
N LEU A 35 -27.47 -9.95 6.45
CA LEU A 35 -26.44 -9.59 7.44
C LEU A 35 -25.19 -8.96 6.80
N SER A 36 -24.70 -9.53 5.69
CA SER A 36 -23.57 -8.99 4.93
C SER A 36 -23.86 -7.60 4.38
N THR A 37 -25.08 -7.36 3.89
CA THR A 37 -25.47 -6.06 3.34
C THR A 37 -25.58 -5.02 4.45
N PHE A 38 -26.09 -5.40 5.62
CA PHE A 38 -26.20 -4.54 6.79
C PHE A 38 -24.83 -4.15 7.37
N LEU A 39 -23.91 -5.11 7.50
CA LEU A 39 -22.54 -4.85 7.95
C LEU A 39 -21.73 -4.00 6.95
N ASN A 40 -22.02 -4.11 5.65
CA ASN A 40 -21.39 -3.27 4.62
C ASN A 40 -21.96 -1.84 4.55
N LEU A 41 -23.23 -1.64 4.91
CA LEU A 41 -23.83 -0.31 5.08
C LEU A 41 -23.18 0.44 6.25
N ASP A 42 -22.83 -0.26 7.34
CA ASP A 42 -22.18 0.31 8.52
C ASP A 42 -20.75 0.82 8.23
N ASN A 43 -20.06 0.24 7.25
CA ASN A 43 -18.71 0.64 6.85
C ASN A 43 -18.65 1.83 5.88
N ARG A 44 -19.77 2.20 5.23
CA ARG A 44 -19.82 3.33 4.27
C ARG A 44 -20.28 4.66 4.87
N MET A 45 -20.77 4.69 6.11
CA MET A 45 -21.33 5.90 6.75
C MET A 45 -20.54 6.36 7.99
N LEU A 46 -19.23 6.50 7.86
CA LEU A 46 -18.40 7.14 8.88
C LEU A 46 -17.93 8.51 8.35
N TRP A 47 -17.88 9.49 9.27
CA TRP A 47 -17.57 10.92 9.10
C TRP A 47 -18.76 11.89 8.99
N ASP A 48 -19.67 11.86 9.96
CA ASP A 48 -20.32 13.09 10.43
C ASP A 48 -20.67 13.00 11.93
N ALA A 49 -20.24 13.99 12.72
CA ALA A 49 -20.49 14.07 14.16
C ALA A 49 -21.98 14.23 14.50
N SER A 50 -22.80 14.72 13.55
CA SER A 50 -24.25 14.84 13.71
C SER A 50 -25.00 13.49 13.76
N TYR A 51 -24.34 12.38 13.40
CA TYR A 51 -24.96 11.05 13.34
C TYR A 51 -24.94 10.25 14.66
N LYS A 52 -24.10 10.61 15.63
CA LYS A 52 -24.04 9.90 16.92
C LYS A 52 -25.36 9.94 17.70
N LYS A 53 -26.07 11.07 17.66
CA LYS A 53 -27.41 11.19 18.29
C LYS A 53 -28.46 10.30 17.60
N ARG A 54 -28.41 10.16 16.27
CA ARG A 54 -29.36 9.32 15.52
C ARG A 54 -29.12 7.82 15.76
N ARG A 55 -27.87 7.39 15.99
CA ARG A 55 -27.55 6.00 16.37
C ARG A 55 -28.18 5.56 17.68
N CYS A 56 -28.21 6.41 18.71
CA CYS A 56 -28.91 6.08 19.96
C CYS A 56 -30.43 5.91 19.74
N VAL A 57 -31.05 6.76 18.92
CA VAL A 57 -32.50 6.68 18.67
C VAL A 57 -32.87 5.44 17.86
N ILE A 58 -32.08 5.10 16.82
CA ILE A 58 -32.30 3.89 16.02
C ILE A 58 -32.09 2.64 16.86
N PHE A 59 -31.03 2.58 17.69
CA PHE A 59 -30.78 1.42 18.55
C PHE A 59 -31.89 1.23 19.59
N VAL A 60 -32.40 2.31 20.19
CA VAL A 60 -33.54 2.24 21.13
C VAL A 60 -34.83 1.81 20.44
N LEU A 61 -35.08 2.27 19.20
CA LEU A 61 -36.22 1.83 18.40
C LEU A 61 -36.12 0.36 18.01
N LEU A 62 -34.91 -0.13 17.67
CA LEU A 62 -34.67 -1.51 17.26
C LEU A 62 -34.79 -2.47 18.45
N VAL A 63 -34.30 -2.07 19.63
CA VAL A 63 -34.52 -2.82 20.89
C VAL A 63 -36.01 -2.84 21.22
N LYS A 64 -36.73 -1.72 21.10
CA LYS A 64 -38.18 -1.69 21.31
C LYS A 64 -38.95 -2.59 20.33
N LEU A 65 -38.58 -2.59 19.05
CA LEU A 65 -39.20 -3.44 18.03
C LEU A 65 -38.94 -4.93 18.29
N LEU A 66 -37.74 -5.27 18.77
CA LEU A 66 -37.37 -6.64 19.11
C LEU A 66 -38.04 -7.11 20.42
N THR A 67 -38.36 -6.20 21.34
CA THR A 67 -39.08 -6.53 22.59
C THR A 67 -40.60 -6.49 22.46
N SER A 68 -41.17 -5.91 21.39
CA SER A 68 -42.63 -5.86 21.17
C SER A 68 -43.15 -6.98 20.27
N ALA A 69 -42.28 -7.88 19.79
CA ALA A 69 -42.67 -9.10 19.13
C ALA A 69 -42.86 -10.18 20.19
N ASP A 70 -44.10 -10.36 20.64
CA ASP A 70 -44.48 -11.40 21.60
C ASP A 70 -43.99 -12.77 21.11
N GLY A 71 -43.08 -13.40 21.87
CA GLY A 71 -42.79 -14.82 21.71
C GLY A 71 -41.34 -15.29 21.85
N PHE A 72 -40.34 -14.41 21.99
CA PHE A 72 -38.95 -14.87 22.17
C PHE A 72 -38.33 -14.41 23.49
N ALA A 73 -38.28 -15.35 24.45
CA ALA A 73 -37.48 -15.21 25.66
C ALA A 73 -35.98 -15.31 25.29
N VAL A 74 -35.30 -14.17 25.21
CA VAL A 74 -33.84 -14.12 25.13
C VAL A 74 -33.29 -14.09 26.56
N PRO A 75 -32.49 -15.07 27.00
CA PRO A 75 -31.87 -15.03 28.32
C PRO A 75 -30.81 -13.93 28.36
N ILE A 76 -31.05 -12.89 29.16
CA ILE A 76 -30.05 -11.88 29.50
C ILE A 76 -29.06 -12.54 30.47
N ILE A 77 -27.91 -12.97 29.96
CA ILE A 77 -26.80 -13.44 30.78
C ILE A 77 -26.14 -12.20 31.41
N ALA A 78 -26.52 -11.89 32.64
CA ALA A 78 -25.85 -10.91 33.47
C ALA A 78 -24.52 -11.51 33.98
N THR A 79 -23.42 -11.26 33.28
CA THR A 79 -22.08 -11.59 33.78
C THR A 79 -21.70 -10.62 34.91
N LYS A 80 -21.82 -11.08 36.16
CA LYS A 80 -21.17 -10.47 37.32
C LYS A 80 -19.64 -10.53 37.13
N CYS A 81 -19.01 -9.40 36.87
CA CYS A 81 -17.56 -9.25 36.97
C CYS A 81 -17.14 -9.30 38.45
N GLN A 82 -16.62 -10.44 38.90
CA GLN A 82 -15.81 -10.52 40.11
C GLN A 82 -14.36 -10.16 39.75
N ALA A 83 -13.98 -8.91 40.00
CA ALA A 83 -12.59 -8.47 39.96
C ALA A 83 -12.06 -8.40 41.41
N SER A 84 -11.53 -9.51 41.94
CA SER A 84 -10.75 -9.49 43.18
C SER A 84 -9.96 -10.79 43.35
N SER A 85 -8.80 -10.90 42.68
CA SER A 85 -7.70 -11.81 43.06
C SER A 85 -6.46 -11.74 42.15
N THR A 86 -6.52 -11.11 40.97
CA THR A 86 -5.43 -11.14 39.97
C THR A 86 -4.33 -10.08 40.13
N LEU A 87 -4.46 -9.10 41.03
CA LEU A 87 -3.46 -8.03 41.17
C LEU A 87 -2.19 -8.43 41.95
N THR A 88 -2.23 -9.51 42.74
CA THR A 88 -1.05 -9.95 43.51
C THR A 88 -0.11 -10.83 42.68
N SER A 89 -0.65 -11.58 41.70
CA SER A 89 0.13 -12.47 40.82
C SER A 89 0.92 -11.71 39.75
N LEU A 90 0.42 -10.56 39.28
CA LEU A 90 1.12 -9.71 38.33
C LEU A 90 2.34 -9.00 38.95
N ARG A 91 2.33 -8.74 40.26
CA ARG A 91 3.42 -8.03 40.94
C ARG A 91 4.70 -8.86 41.11
N ILE A 92 4.58 -10.20 41.07
CA ILE A 92 5.71 -11.12 41.21
C ILE A 92 6.48 -11.26 39.88
N LYS A 93 5.81 -11.19 38.72
CA LYS A 93 6.48 -11.33 37.41
C LYS A 93 7.38 -10.15 37.04
N TYR A 94 7.05 -8.93 37.44
CA TYR A 94 7.88 -7.76 37.12
C TYR A 94 9.18 -7.67 37.91
N ALA A 95 9.30 -8.38 39.03
CA ALA A 95 10.53 -8.35 39.84
C ALA A 95 11.65 -9.20 39.20
N ASP A 96 11.31 -10.34 38.59
CA ASP A 96 12.28 -11.22 37.91
C ASP A 96 12.79 -10.63 36.60
N ASP A 97 11.93 -9.93 35.83
CA ASP A 97 12.32 -9.31 34.55
C ASP A 97 13.41 -8.24 34.72
N ASN A 98 13.47 -7.58 35.88
CA ASN A 98 14.48 -6.54 36.14
C ASN A 98 15.87 -7.14 36.43
N ALA A 99 15.94 -8.31 37.06
CA ALA A 99 17.19 -9.00 37.32
C ALA A 99 17.82 -9.55 36.02
N ASP A 100 16.99 -10.02 35.09
CA ASP A 100 17.46 -10.50 33.80
C ASP A 100 17.89 -9.36 32.86
N ALA A 101 17.25 -8.19 32.95
CA ALA A 101 17.68 -6.99 32.25
C ALA A 101 19.09 -6.52 32.69
N GLU A 102 19.37 -6.53 34.00
CA GLU A 102 20.69 -6.17 34.53
C GLU A 102 21.79 -7.16 34.11
N LYS A 103 21.48 -8.48 34.10
CA LYS A 103 22.40 -9.51 33.60
C LYS A 103 22.74 -9.32 32.11
N LEU A 104 21.75 -8.98 31.28
CA LEU A 104 21.96 -8.71 29.86
C LEU A 104 22.80 -7.45 29.64
N LEU A 105 22.58 -6.40 30.42
CA LEU A 105 23.39 -5.18 30.38
C LEU A 105 24.84 -5.42 30.79
N ALA A 106 25.08 -6.20 31.84
CA ALA A 106 26.42 -6.58 32.27
C ALA A 106 27.15 -7.41 31.20
N LYS A 107 26.44 -8.36 30.56
CA LYS A 107 26.98 -9.17 29.46
C LYS A 107 27.34 -8.32 28.24
N ALA A 108 26.51 -7.35 27.88
CA ALA A 108 26.79 -6.44 26.77
C ALA A 108 28.02 -5.55 27.02
N ARG A 109 28.23 -5.09 28.27
CA ARG A 109 29.44 -4.35 28.66
C ARG A 109 30.69 -5.22 28.58
N ALA A 110 30.63 -6.45 29.10
CA ALA A 110 31.75 -7.39 29.03
C ALA A 110 32.16 -7.71 27.57
N ILE A 111 31.21 -7.81 26.65
CA ILE A 111 31.50 -7.99 25.22
C ILE A 111 32.15 -6.74 24.61
N ARG A 112 31.68 -5.54 24.98
CA ARG A 112 32.27 -4.29 24.49
C ARG A 112 33.72 -4.14 24.96
N ASP A 113 34.00 -4.48 26.22
CA ASP A 113 35.31 -4.31 26.84
C ASP A 113 36.29 -5.43 26.45
N SER A 114 35.79 -6.58 25.97
CA SER A 114 36.63 -7.69 25.47
C SER A 114 37.05 -7.53 24.01
N ILE A 115 36.57 -6.51 23.29
CA ILE A 115 37.05 -6.19 21.94
C ILE A 115 38.42 -5.52 22.07
N PRO A 116 39.51 -6.17 21.61
CA PRO A 116 40.85 -5.61 21.73
C PRO A 116 40.91 -4.26 21.00
N THR A 117 41.31 -3.21 21.72
CA THR A 117 41.44 -1.85 21.18
C THR A 117 42.65 -1.71 20.23
N ASP A 118 43.41 -2.78 20.06
CA ASP A 118 44.68 -2.83 19.31
C ASP A 118 44.52 -2.94 17.79
N LEU A 119 43.29 -2.85 17.26
CA LEU A 119 43.07 -2.64 15.81
C LEU A 119 43.03 -1.16 15.41
N SER A 120 43.36 -0.23 16.33
CA SER A 120 43.35 1.22 16.09
C SER A 120 44.67 1.81 15.55
N SER A 121 45.68 0.98 15.24
CA SER A 121 46.95 1.44 14.65
C SER A 121 47.41 0.62 13.43
N SER A 122 46.47 0.03 12.68
CA SER A 122 46.78 -0.36 11.30
C SER A 122 46.85 0.91 10.45
N GLU A 123 48.05 1.18 9.97
CA GLU A 123 48.44 2.25 9.05
C GLU A 123 47.30 2.64 8.12
N ARG A 124 46.69 3.80 8.38
CA ARG A 124 46.07 4.59 7.32
C ARG A 124 47.20 4.92 6.36
N GLY A 125 47.41 4.05 5.39
CA GLY A 125 47.96 4.41 4.11
C GLY A 125 47.19 5.64 3.66
N SER A 126 47.83 6.80 3.83
CA SER A 126 47.49 8.02 3.14
C SER A 126 47.83 7.78 1.68
N SER A 127 47.05 6.91 1.04
CA SER A 127 46.87 6.99 -0.39
C SER A 127 46.20 8.35 -0.59
N THR A 128 47.01 9.31 -1.04
CA THR A 128 46.56 10.34 -1.96
C THR A 128 45.83 9.62 -3.10
N ILE A 129 44.57 9.28 -2.85
CA ILE A 129 43.66 8.76 -3.86
C ILE A 129 43.44 9.94 -4.77
N ASN A 130 44.09 9.90 -5.92
CA ASN A 130 43.76 10.72 -7.05
C ASN A 130 42.25 10.54 -7.30
N ASN A 131 41.44 11.51 -6.87
CA ASN A 131 39.98 11.54 -6.94
C ASN A 131 39.41 11.56 -8.37
N ASN A 132 40.18 11.19 -9.39
CA ASN A 132 39.86 11.39 -10.79
C ASN A 132 39.86 10.11 -11.64
N MET A 133 39.82 8.91 -11.07
CA MET A 133 39.85 7.69 -11.90
C MET A 133 39.01 6.50 -11.46
N PHE A 134 38.23 6.59 -10.37
CA PHE A 134 37.16 5.62 -10.14
C PHE A 134 35.96 6.05 -11.00
N SER A 135 35.96 5.56 -12.23
CA SER A 135 34.88 5.68 -13.22
C SER A 135 33.52 5.70 -12.53
N GLY A 136 32.91 6.88 -12.51
CA GLY A 136 31.67 7.21 -11.80
C GLY A 136 30.49 6.43 -12.32
N ARG A 137 30.42 5.14 -11.98
CA ARG A 137 29.26 4.31 -12.24
C ARG A 137 28.10 4.93 -11.45
N PRO A 138 27.07 5.46 -12.13
CA PRO A 138 25.94 6.05 -11.43
C PRO A 138 25.35 4.98 -10.51
N SER A 139 25.06 5.38 -9.26
CA SER A 139 24.38 4.50 -8.31
C SER A 139 23.10 3.98 -8.96
N GLU A 140 22.89 2.67 -8.97
CA GLU A 140 21.72 2.03 -9.59
C GLU A 140 20.38 2.43 -8.91
N PHE A 141 20.47 2.98 -7.69
CA PHE A 141 19.35 3.54 -6.92
C PHE A 141 19.12 5.04 -7.16
N ALA A 142 20.03 5.70 -7.88
CA ALA A 142 19.91 7.11 -8.21
C ALA A 142 19.25 7.27 -9.59
N LEU A 143 18.63 8.43 -9.81
CA LEU A 143 18.18 8.80 -11.14
C LEU A 143 19.38 8.94 -12.08
N PRO A 144 19.27 8.48 -13.35
CA PRO A 144 20.24 8.81 -14.38
C PRO A 144 20.41 10.34 -14.47
N SER A 145 21.67 10.80 -14.51
CA SER A 145 21.98 12.24 -14.41
C SER A 145 21.41 13.05 -15.58
N ASP A 146 21.23 12.44 -16.75
CA ASP A 146 20.57 12.96 -17.94
C ASP A 146 19.06 13.16 -17.76
N LEU A 147 18.45 12.45 -16.81
CA LEU A 147 17.01 12.50 -16.51
C LEU A 147 16.68 13.26 -15.21
N SER A 148 17.71 13.72 -14.49
CA SER A 148 17.55 14.47 -13.25
C SER A 148 17.29 15.94 -13.57
N ILE A 149 16.08 16.39 -13.27
CA ILE A 149 15.69 17.80 -13.48
C ILE A 149 15.63 18.46 -12.10
N PRO A 150 16.45 19.51 -11.84
CA PRO A 150 16.41 20.23 -10.57
C PRO A 150 14.99 20.65 -10.19
N GLY A 151 14.63 20.54 -8.90
CA GLY A 151 13.30 20.93 -8.41
C GLY A 151 12.16 19.95 -8.67
N HIS A 152 12.39 18.85 -9.40
CA HIS A 152 11.36 17.85 -9.74
C HIS A 152 11.69 16.42 -9.28
N ASN A 153 12.78 16.24 -8.55
CA ASN A 153 13.23 14.93 -8.10
C ASN A 153 12.78 14.67 -6.65
N TYR A 154 12.21 13.49 -6.43
CA TYR A 154 11.74 13.05 -5.12
C TYR A 154 12.22 11.64 -4.80
N ARG A 155 12.52 11.39 -3.54
CA ARG A 155 12.62 10.05 -2.96
C ARG A 155 11.27 9.67 -2.40
N LEU A 156 10.68 8.61 -2.95
CA LEU A 156 9.50 7.98 -2.40
C LEU A 156 9.94 7.00 -1.31
N GLN A 157 9.37 7.14 -0.12
CA GLN A 157 9.50 6.18 0.97
C GLN A 157 8.17 5.45 1.08
N VAL A 158 8.14 4.19 0.67
CA VAL A 158 6.93 3.38 0.60
C VAL A 158 6.93 2.39 1.75
N ASP A 159 5.77 2.22 2.39
CA ASP A 159 5.54 1.27 3.48
C ASP A 159 4.20 0.57 3.30
N ILE A 160 4.27 -0.74 3.05
CA ILE A 160 3.13 -1.63 2.74
C ILE A 160 2.99 -2.65 3.86
N GLY A 161 1.76 -2.78 4.38
CA GLY A 161 1.47 -3.70 5.49
C GLY A 161 0.01 -4.12 5.54
N ARG A 162 -0.33 -5.04 6.44
CA ARG A 162 -1.69 -5.55 6.66
C ARG A 162 -2.44 -4.74 7.72
N GLU A 163 -2.53 -3.44 7.52
CA GLU A 163 -3.33 -2.59 8.40
C GLU A 163 -4.83 -2.74 8.12
N SER A 164 -5.66 -2.43 9.12
CA SER A 164 -7.11 -2.41 8.92
C SER A 164 -7.50 -1.47 7.77
N GLY A 165 -8.27 -1.97 6.81
CA GLY A 165 -8.65 -1.22 5.61
C GLY A 165 -7.64 -1.28 4.46
N THR A 166 -6.47 -1.88 4.67
CA THR A 166 -5.54 -2.23 3.59
C THR A 166 -5.75 -3.68 3.16
N TRP A 167 -5.39 -3.97 1.93
CA TRP A 167 -5.35 -5.31 1.38
C TRP A 167 -3.92 -5.57 0.94
N MET A 168 -3.35 -6.66 1.40
CA MET A 168 -2.04 -7.13 1.00
C MET A 168 -2.18 -8.65 0.86
N ASP A 169 -1.85 -9.19 -0.31
CA ASP A 169 -1.92 -10.64 -0.53
C ASP A 169 -1.09 -11.34 0.56
N PRO A 170 -1.61 -12.41 1.19
CA PRO A 170 -0.90 -13.13 2.23
C PRO A 170 0.52 -13.56 1.86
N ARG A 171 0.82 -13.69 0.56
CA ARG A 171 2.14 -14.06 0.06
C ARG A 171 3.15 -12.92 0.06
N TRP A 172 2.74 -11.65 0.04
CA TRP A 172 3.66 -10.52 -0.11
C TRP A 172 4.64 -10.35 1.05
N GLY A 173 4.26 -10.80 2.23
CA GLY A 173 5.11 -10.84 3.42
C GLY A 173 4.58 -11.95 4.30
N ALA A 174 4.94 -13.19 3.98
CA ALA A 174 4.33 -14.37 4.60
C ALA A 174 4.53 -14.40 6.13
N SER A 175 5.62 -13.79 6.63
CA SER A 175 5.86 -13.62 8.07
C SER A 175 4.96 -12.58 8.76
N GLY A 176 4.17 -11.81 8.00
CA GLY A 176 3.44 -10.65 8.50
C GLY A 176 4.29 -9.38 8.61
N ARG A 177 5.55 -9.40 8.17
CA ARG A 177 6.41 -8.22 8.08
C ARG A 177 5.89 -7.24 7.04
N ARG A 178 6.15 -5.95 7.32
CA ARG A 178 5.88 -4.85 6.38
C ARG A 178 6.94 -4.84 5.28
N ILE A 179 6.53 -4.48 4.08
CA ILE A 179 7.42 -4.24 2.96
C ILE A 179 7.66 -2.74 2.89
N ALA A 180 8.89 -2.33 3.21
CA ALA A 180 9.29 -0.95 3.08
C ALA A 180 10.39 -0.82 2.03
N PHE A 181 10.27 0.17 1.15
CA PHE A 181 11.28 0.43 0.13
C PHE A 181 11.40 1.91 -0.22
N THR A 182 12.52 2.28 -0.82
CA THR A 182 12.75 3.64 -1.32
C THR A 182 13.11 3.65 -2.79
N VAL A 183 12.55 4.59 -3.55
CA VAL A 183 12.84 4.79 -4.98
C VAL A 183 12.93 6.27 -5.29
N ASP A 184 13.92 6.65 -6.10
CA ASP A 184 14.08 8.02 -6.59
C ASP A 184 13.29 8.18 -7.91
N VAL A 185 12.48 9.24 -8.01
CA VAL A 185 11.61 9.55 -9.15
C VAL A 185 11.76 11.00 -9.59
N SER A 186 11.53 11.28 -10.86
CA SER A 186 11.55 12.60 -11.48
C SER A 186 10.28 12.82 -12.30
N PHE A 187 9.71 14.02 -12.19
CA PHE A 187 8.48 14.45 -12.89
C PHE A 187 8.80 15.57 -13.91
N PRO A 188 9.12 15.25 -15.18
CA PRO A 188 9.44 16.26 -16.20
C PRO A 188 8.25 17.14 -16.57
N ILE A 189 8.27 18.41 -16.15
CA ILE A 189 7.13 19.32 -16.37
C ILE A 189 7.11 19.85 -17.83
N PRO A 190 5.94 19.79 -18.52
CA PRO A 190 5.75 20.43 -19.82
C PRO A 190 5.95 21.95 -19.78
N MET A 191 6.65 22.46 -20.80
CA MET A 191 7.09 23.86 -20.92
C MET A 191 6.01 24.91 -20.75
N ASP A 192 4.74 24.60 -21.07
CA ASP A 192 3.63 25.54 -21.03
C ASP A 192 3.33 26.10 -19.63
N ILE A 193 3.93 25.54 -18.58
CA ILE A 193 3.75 25.97 -17.19
C ILE A 193 5.03 26.59 -16.59
N GLY A 194 6.16 26.70 -17.32
CA GLY A 194 7.40 27.09 -16.64
C GLY A 194 8.68 27.41 -17.43
N GLY A 195 8.65 27.70 -18.73
CA GLY A 195 9.84 28.19 -19.47
C GLY A 195 10.63 27.12 -20.24
N PRO A 196 11.76 27.49 -20.89
CA PRO A 196 12.37 26.72 -21.98
C PRO A 196 13.20 25.53 -21.46
N VAL A 197 12.54 24.38 -21.29
CA VAL A 197 13.18 23.07 -21.22
C VAL A 197 13.30 22.54 -22.66
N PRO A 198 14.36 21.83 -23.09
CA PRO A 198 14.36 21.22 -24.43
C PRO A 198 13.14 20.28 -24.61
N SER A 199 12.44 20.39 -25.75
CA SER A 199 11.21 19.65 -26.09
C SER A 199 11.31 18.14 -25.95
N ASP A 200 12.53 17.62 -25.99
CA ASP A 200 12.80 16.19 -26.04
C ASP A 200 12.68 15.51 -24.66
N GLN A 201 12.60 16.26 -23.55
CA GLN A 201 12.53 15.68 -22.20
C GLN A 201 11.11 15.43 -21.68
N VAL A 202 10.09 16.07 -22.27
CA VAL A 202 8.69 15.89 -21.86
C VAL A 202 7.97 15.04 -22.88
N SER A 203 8.05 13.73 -22.71
CA SER A 203 7.33 12.77 -23.54
C SER A 203 6.01 12.37 -22.91
N LEU A 204 4.99 12.15 -23.74
CA LEU A 204 3.78 11.44 -23.33
C LEU A 204 4.14 10.00 -22.92
N ALA A 205 3.40 9.46 -21.95
CA ALA A 205 3.56 8.07 -21.57
C ALA A 205 3.01 7.13 -22.66
N SER A 206 3.42 5.86 -22.62
CA SER A 206 2.86 4.83 -23.52
C SER A 206 1.36 4.65 -23.29
N ASP A 207 0.66 4.11 -24.29
CA ASP A 207 -0.78 3.86 -24.20
C ASP A 207 -1.13 2.91 -23.04
N GLU A 208 -0.28 1.92 -22.76
CA GLU A 208 -0.47 0.98 -21.64
C GLU A 208 -0.47 1.71 -20.29
N ILE A 209 0.55 2.54 -20.05
CA ILE A 209 0.68 3.33 -18.82
C ILE A 209 -0.48 4.33 -18.72
N SER A 210 -0.81 5.00 -19.83
CA SER A 210 -1.90 5.96 -19.90
C SER A 210 -3.24 5.32 -19.57
N ASN A 211 -3.58 4.20 -20.20
CA ASN A 211 -4.81 3.46 -19.94
C ASN A 211 -4.87 2.94 -18.49
N GLY A 212 -3.76 2.41 -17.97
CA GLY A 212 -3.67 1.94 -16.59
C GLY A 212 -3.89 3.06 -15.57
N LEU A 213 -3.26 4.22 -15.78
CA LEU A 213 -3.37 5.37 -14.89
C LEU A 213 -4.74 6.04 -14.99
N MET A 214 -5.30 6.20 -16.19
CA MET A 214 -6.61 6.83 -16.38
C MET A 214 -7.74 6.06 -15.70
N LYS A 215 -7.65 4.73 -15.62
CA LYS A 215 -8.56 3.90 -14.82
C LYS A 215 -8.50 4.21 -13.31
N SER A 216 -7.46 4.86 -12.80
CA SER A 216 -7.31 5.23 -11.37
C SER A 216 -7.87 6.61 -11.06
N VAL A 217 -8.15 7.40 -12.09
CA VAL A 217 -8.65 8.76 -11.95
C VAL A 217 -10.13 8.72 -11.57
N THR A 218 -10.51 9.56 -10.61
CA THR A 218 -11.88 9.58 -10.08
C THR A 218 -12.74 10.66 -10.73
N THR A 219 -12.13 11.74 -11.21
CA THR A 219 -12.85 12.85 -11.85
C THR A 219 -13.14 12.59 -13.33
N LYS A 220 -14.05 13.42 -13.87
CA LYS A 220 -14.32 13.52 -15.29
C LYS A 220 -13.04 13.85 -16.07
N SER A 221 -12.94 13.32 -17.29
CA SER A 221 -11.73 13.38 -18.15
C SER A 221 -11.24 14.79 -18.45
N ASN A 222 -12.12 15.80 -18.48
CA ASN A 222 -11.77 17.17 -18.82
C ASN A 222 -10.98 17.93 -17.74
N LEU A 223 -10.84 17.37 -16.53
CA LEU A 223 -10.07 17.96 -15.43
C LEU A 223 -8.71 17.28 -15.23
N VAL A 224 -8.34 16.38 -16.14
CA VAL A 224 -7.15 15.55 -16.02
C VAL A 224 -6.16 15.99 -17.09
N SER A 225 -4.92 16.28 -16.70
CA SER A 225 -3.87 16.54 -17.67
C SER A 225 -3.61 15.30 -18.55
N PRO A 226 -2.96 15.45 -19.71
CA PRO A 226 -2.33 14.33 -20.38
C PRO A 226 -1.44 13.52 -19.43
N VAL A 227 -1.24 12.24 -19.75
CA VAL A 227 -0.36 11.37 -18.98
C VAL A 227 1.07 11.54 -19.51
N TYR A 228 1.93 12.10 -18.68
CA TYR A 228 3.33 12.32 -18.99
C TYR A 228 4.17 11.16 -18.49
N ARG A 229 5.29 10.90 -19.17
CA ARG A 229 6.27 9.92 -18.74
C ARG A 229 6.92 10.37 -17.42
N MET A 230 7.00 9.45 -16.46
CA MET A 230 7.75 9.64 -15.21
C MET A 230 9.03 8.83 -15.27
N ASN A 231 10.15 9.45 -14.90
CA ASN A 231 11.45 8.76 -14.83
C ASN A 231 11.68 8.25 -13.40
N CYS A 232 12.29 7.09 -13.27
CA CYS A 232 12.65 6.51 -11.97
C CYS A 232 14.05 5.88 -12.00
N ALA A 233 14.62 5.66 -10.82
CA ALA A 233 15.78 4.79 -10.68
C ALA A 233 15.45 3.36 -11.18
N SER A 234 16.47 2.64 -11.67
CA SER A 234 16.31 1.27 -12.17
C SER A 234 15.92 0.28 -11.08
N TYR A 235 16.22 0.61 -9.82
CA TYR A 235 15.93 -0.24 -8.68
C TYR A 235 15.35 0.53 -7.49
N ALA A 236 14.38 -0.07 -6.82
CA ALA A 236 14.01 0.28 -5.45
C ALA A 236 14.94 -0.41 -4.45
N ARG A 237 15.33 0.33 -3.43
CA ARG A 237 16.03 -0.21 -2.27
C ARG A 237 15.02 -0.76 -1.27
N LEU A 238 14.99 -2.08 -1.10
CA LEU A 238 14.17 -2.73 -0.07
C LEU A 238 14.83 -2.53 1.30
N LYS A 239 14.04 -2.35 2.35
CA LYS A 239 14.53 -2.27 3.74
C LYS A 239 14.48 -3.65 4.40
N GLY A 240 15.35 -3.87 5.38
CA GLY A 240 15.32 -5.09 6.22
C GLY A 240 16.20 -6.24 5.72
N GLY A 241 17.22 -5.96 4.91
CA GLY A 241 18.22 -6.95 4.46
C GLY A 241 17.93 -7.60 3.10
N PHE A 242 16.91 -7.12 2.38
CA PHE A 242 16.63 -7.53 1.00
C PHE A 242 17.37 -6.65 0.01
N ASP A 243 17.85 -7.22 -1.10
CA ASP A 243 18.78 -6.56 -2.02
C ASP A 243 18.14 -5.35 -2.73
N LYS A 244 17.23 -5.59 -3.68
CA LYS A 244 16.64 -4.55 -4.52
C LYS A 244 15.47 -5.08 -5.34
N MET A 245 14.57 -4.21 -5.77
CA MET A 245 13.48 -4.58 -6.68
C MET A 245 13.63 -3.83 -7.99
N THR A 246 13.59 -4.51 -9.14
CA THR A 246 13.63 -3.84 -10.45
C THR A 246 12.38 -3.00 -10.65
N ILE A 247 12.59 -1.75 -11.08
CA ILE A 247 11.52 -0.80 -11.39
C ILE A 247 11.70 -0.31 -12.83
N HIS A 248 10.58 -0.12 -13.51
CA HIS A 248 10.53 0.53 -14.80
C HIS A 248 9.85 1.90 -14.71
N ASN A 249 10.19 2.76 -15.67
CA ASN A 249 9.59 4.08 -15.80
C ASN A 249 8.06 4.00 -15.79
N GLY A 250 7.46 5.03 -15.21
CA GLY A 250 6.02 5.11 -15.00
C GLY A 250 5.38 6.23 -15.80
N GLY A 251 4.20 6.62 -15.36
CA GLY A 251 3.51 7.80 -15.86
C GLY A 251 2.84 8.56 -14.75
N TYR A 252 2.56 9.84 -15.01
CA TYR A 252 1.85 10.69 -14.08
C TYR A 252 0.88 11.62 -14.80
N CYS A 253 -0.17 12.03 -14.10
CA CYS A 253 -1.09 13.07 -14.53
C CYS A 253 -1.52 13.90 -13.32
N ILE A 254 -2.04 15.09 -13.61
CA ILE A 254 -2.54 16.04 -12.63
C ILE A 254 -4.06 16.08 -12.76
N GLU A 255 -4.74 15.65 -11.71
CA GLU A 255 -6.18 15.76 -11.53
C GLU A 255 -6.47 17.14 -10.92
N SER A 256 -6.91 18.07 -11.76
CA SER A 256 -7.24 19.43 -11.35
C SER A 256 -8.53 19.44 -10.55
N SER A 257 -8.54 20.15 -9.43
CA SER A 257 -9.80 20.33 -8.70
C SER A 257 -10.66 21.40 -9.38
N PRO A 258 -11.97 21.18 -9.57
CA PRO A 258 -12.85 22.22 -10.11
C PRO A 258 -13.05 23.38 -9.11
N SER A 259 -12.71 23.16 -7.84
CA SER A 259 -12.80 24.17 -6.79
C SER A 259 -11.45 24.80 -6.55
N ALA A 260 -11.37 26.13 -6.64
CA ALA A 260 -10.15 26.89 -6.36
C ALA A 260 -9.61 26.69 -4.92
N THR A 261 -10.45 26.24 -3.98
CA THR A 261 -10.04 25.99 -2.59
C THR A 261 -9.46 24.60 -2.35
N ARG A 262 -9.66 23.68 -3.30
CA ARG A 262 -9.15 22.31 -3.21
C ARG A 262 -7.88 22.21 -4.04
N SER A 263 -6.82 21.72 -3.41
CA SER A 263 -5.58 21.35 -4.09
C SER A 263 -5.85 20.32 -5.18
N SER A 264 -5.11 20.41 -6.28
CA SER A 264 -5.09 19.38 -7.31
C SER A 264 -4.44 18.10 -6.76
N THR A 265 -4.61 16.97 -7.44
CA THR A 265 -4.00 15.69 -7.04
C THR A 265 -3.04 15.22 -8.12
N LEU A 266 -1.78 15.00 -7.77
CA LEU A 266 -0.84 14.28 -8.60
C LEU A 266 -1.14 12.79 -8.47
N ARG A 267 -1.43 12.15 -9.60
CA ARG A 267 -1.58 10.70 -9.71
C ARG A 267 -0.43 10.16 -10.53
N PHE A 268 0.19 9.10 -10.06
CA PHE A 268 1.27 8.48 -10.80
C PHE A 268 1.30 6.97 -10.55
N CYS A 269 1.93 6.25 -11.45
CA CYS A 269 2.16 4.82 -11.29
C CYS A 269 3.62 4.47 -11.49
N LEU A 270 4.08 3.42 -10.80
CA LEU A 270 5.38 2.79 -11.01
C LEU A 270 5.15 1.37 -11.47
N SER A 271 5.84 0.97 -12.53
CA SER A 271 5.86 -0.41 -12.99
C SER A 271 6.97 -1.16 -12.25
N VAL A 272 6.62 -2.27 -11.63
CA VAL A 272 7.53 -3.12 -10.85
C VAL A 272 7.61 -4.49 -11.50
N GLU A 273 8.82 -5.04 -11.61
CA GLU A 273 9.01 -6.42 -12.07
C GLU A 273 8.56 -7.44 -11.03
N GLY A 274 8.46 -7.00 -9.77
CA GLY A 274 8.18 -7.84 -8.62
C GLY A 274 9.45 -8.49 -8.08
N THR A 275 9.28 -9.30 -7.03
CA THR A 275 10.29 -10.21 -6.52
C THR A 275 9.88 -11.63 -6.91
N ASN A 276 10.83 -12.41 -7.41
CA ASN A 276 10.56 -13.79 -7.78
C ASN A 276 10.40 -14.62 -6.50
N SER A 277 9.28 -15.30 -6.32
CA SER A 277 9.02 -16.14 -5.13
C SER A 277 10.04 -17.26 -4.95
N ASN A 278 10.74 -17.63 -6.04
CA ASN A 278 11.74 -18.69 -6.02
C ASN A 278 13.15 -18.18 -5.66
N ASP A 279 13.33 -16.86 -5.57
CA ASP A 279 14.61 -16.26 -5.27
C ASP A 279 14.78 -16.11 -3.74
N ALA A 280 15.67 -16.94 -3.19
CA ALA A 280 15.95 -17.00 -1.75
C ALA A 280 16.46 -15.67 -1.17
N SER A 281 16.96 -14.75 -2.02
CA SER A 281 17.43 -13.42 -1.61
C SER A 281 16.33 -12.53 -1.02
N TYR A 282 15.07 -12.77 -1.37
CA TYR A 282 13.92 -11.99 -0.88
C TYR A 282 13.24 -12.60 0.35
N GLY A 283 13.73 -13.74 0.85
CA GLY A 283 13.18 -14.42 2.01
C GLY A 283 11.67 -14.68 1.87
N ASP A 284 10.86 -14.02 2.70
CA ASP A 284 9.41 -14.16 2.73
C ASP A 284 8.65 -13.03 2.00
N VAL A 285 9.36 -12.14 1.31
CA VAL A 285 8.80 -11.00 0.60
C VAL A 285 8.54 -11.33 -0.87
N SER A 286 7.27 -11.37 -1.26
CA SER A 286 6.84 -11.68 -2.64
C SER A 286 5.98 -10.56 -3.24
N ILE A 287 6.60 -9.58 -3.87
CA ILE A 287 5.90 -8.52 -4.60
C ILE A 287 5.62 -9.02 -6.03
N PRO A 288 4.39 -9.08 -6.53
CA PRO A 288 4.09 -9.50 -7.88
C PRO A 288 4.46 -8.41 -8.87
N LYS A 289 4.78 -8.83 -10.09
CA LYS A 289 4.88 -7.94 -11.24
C LYS A 289 3.59 -7.15 -11.43
N GLY A 290 3.70 -5.86 -11.70
CA GLY A 290 2.53 -5.03 -11.99
C GLY A 290 2.79 -3.54 -11.85
N ASN A 291 1.71 -2.78 -11.62
CA ASN A 291 1.76 -1.34 -11.42
C ASN A 291 1.31 -0.98 -10.00
N LEU A 292 2.12 -0.19 -9.31
CA LEU A 292 1.76 0.48 -8.06
C LEU A 292 1.23 1.86 -8.39
N PHE A 293 0.05 2.21 -7.88
CA PHE A 293 -0.59 3.50 -8.13
C PHE A 293 -0.56 4.37 -6.88
N PHE A 294 -0.20 5.63 -7.07
CA PHE A 294 0.02 6.61 -6.02
C PHE A 294 -0.85 7.84 -6.25
N ALA A 295 -1.29 8.45 -5.14
CA ALA A 295 -2.01 9.72 -5.17
C ALA A 295 -1.47 10.65 -4.08
N LEU A 296 -1.18 11.89 -4.45
CA LEU A 296 -0.66 12.91 -3.54
C LEU A 296 -1.23 14.29 -3.87
N PRO A 297 -1.56 15.13 -2.88
CA PRO A 297 -1.93 16.52 -3.15
C PRO A 297 -0.80 17.29 -3.83
N TYR A 298 -1.17 18.06 -4.84
CA TYR A 298 -0.31 18.89 -5.69
C TYR A 298 -0.70 20.36 -5.53
N PHE A 299 0.28 21.19 -5.17
CA PHE A 299 0.08 22.61 -4.88
C PHE A 299 0.55 23.55 -6.00
N GLY A 300 0.79 23.01 -7.19
CA GLY A 300 1.28 23.79 -8.31
C GLY A 300 2.81 23.84 -8.40
N ILE A 301 3.28 24.75 -9.23
CA ILE A 301 4.70 25.04 -9.44
C ILE A 301 5.03 26.30 -8.66
N GLN A 302 6.06 26.24 -7.81
CA GLN A 302 6.59 27.44 -7.19
C GLN A 302 7.58 28.10 -8.15
N THR A 303 7.16 29.21 -8.74
CA THR A 303 7.99 30.20 -9.43
C THR A 303 8.70 31.07 -8.39
N GLY A 304 9.70 30.52 -7.70
CA GLY A 304 10.49 31.24 -6.70
C GLY A 304 11.79 31.77 -7.29
N GLY A 305 12.12 33.05 -7.05
CA GLY A 305 13.33 33.75 -7.54
C GLY A 305 14.69 33.25 -7.01
N SER A 306 14.75 31.99 -6.56
CA SER A 306 15.99 31.29 -6.25
C SER A 306 16.56 30.69 -7.54
N SER A 307 17.87 30.60 -7.66
CA SER A 307 18.62 30.13 -8.85
C SER A 307 18.29 28.70 -9.32
N ASN A 308 17.38 27.99 -8.65
CA ASN A 308 17.14 26.56 -8.81
C ASN A 308 15.88 26.21 -9.62
N GLY A 309 15.40 27.13 -10.44
CA GLY A 309 14.32 26.87 -11.40
C GLY A 309 12.95 26.65 -10.76
N ASN A 310 11.97 26.42 -11.62
CA ASN A 310 10.60 26.12 -11.23
C ASN A 310 10.54 24.75 -10.57
N ALA A 311 10.05 24.67 -9.33
CA ALA A 311 9.96 23.42 -8.59
C ALA A 311 8.51 22.96 -8.44
N MET A 312 8.28 21.66 -8.60
CA MET A 312 6.98 21.08 -8.28
C MET A 312 6.78 21.14 -6.76
N VAL A 313 5.58 21.49 -6.30
CA VAL A 313 5.28 21.50 -4.86
C VAL A 313 4.33 20.37 -4.54
N LEU A 314 4.91 19.30 -4.03
CA LEU A 314 4.20 18.13 -3.55
C LEU A 314 3.96 18.21 -2.04
N SER A 315 2.83 17.64 -1.62
CA SER A 315 2.54 17.46 -0.19
C SER A 315 3.60 16.62 0.50
N THR A 316 4.08 17.07 1.66
CA THR A 316 4.96 16.29 2.53
C THR A 316 4.20 15.29 3.40
N LYS A 317 2.86 15.31 3.36
CA LYS A 317 2.00 14.36 4.06
C LYS A 317 2.07 12.99 3.38
N GLU A 318 1.70 11.97 4.15
CA GLU A 318 1.58 10.62 3.64
C GLU A 318 0.47 10.54 2.59
N GLY A 319 0.79 9.93 1.45
CA GLY A 319 -0.17 9.54 0.42
C GLY A 319 -0.47 8.05 0.51
N THR A 320 -1.47 7.59 -0.25
CA THR A 320 -1.86 6.18 -0.31
C THR A 320 -1.22 5.47 -1.50
N VAL A 321 -0.81 4.22 -1.26
CA VAL A 321 -0.38 3.30 -2.32
C VAL A 321 -1.50 2.32 -2.60
N THR A 322 -1.82 2.11 -3.86
CA THR A 322 -2.90 1.23 -4.30
C THR A 322 -2.43 0.29 -5.40
N VAL A 323 -3.09 -0.86 -5.50
CA VAL A 323 -2.97 -1.77 -6.64
C VAL A 323 -4.33 -2.05 -7.24
N LYS A 324 -4.33 -2.45 -8.50
CA LYS A 324 -5.50 -2.98 -9.18
C LYS A 324 -5.36 -4.46 -9.32
N GLN A 325 -6.39 -5.18 -8.87
CA GLN A 325 -6.44 -6.62 -9.04
C GLN A 325 -7.82 -7.07 -9.49
N MET A 326 -7.88 -8.21 -10.18
CA MET A 326 -9.13 -8.90 -10.41
C MET A 326 -9.57 -9.57 -9.10
N GLY A 327 -10.73 -9.18 -8.60
CA GLY A 327 -11.34 -9.76 -7.42
C GLY A 327 -12.74 -10.27 -7.71
N TRP A 328 -13.18 -11.26 -6.94
CA TRP A 328 -14.58 -11.69 -6.91
C TRP A 328 -15.39 -10.75 -6.04
N HIS A 329 -16.36 -10.04 -6.61
CA HIS A 329 -17.25 -9.16 -5.88
C HIS A 329 -18.70 -9.45 -6.24
N THR A 330 -19.52 -9.75 -5.23
CA THR A 330 -20.98 -9.95 -5.38
C THR A 330 -21.39 -10.95 -6.47
N GLY A 331 -20.57 -11.96 -6.76
CA GLY A 331 -20.90 -12.98 -7.76
C GLY A 331 -20.24 -12.82 -9.14
N TRP A 332 -19.38 -11.82 -9.33
CA TRP A 332 -18.72 -11.55 -10.61
C TRP A 332 -17.26 -11.13 -10.43
N TRP A 333 -16.42 -11.41 -11.42
CA TRP A 333 -15.04 -10.93 -11.49
C TRP A 333 -14.99 -9.48 -11.95
N ARG A 334 -14.34 -8.62 -11.18
CA ARG A 334 -14.09 -7.23 -11.58
C ARG A 334 -12.73 -6.74 -11.11
N GLU A 335 -12.18 -5.78 -11.84
CA GLU A 335 -10.96 -5.08 -11.44
C GLU A 335 -11.30 -4.12 -10.27
N GLU A 336 -10.62 -4.28 -9.14
CA GLU A 336 -10.82 -3.45 -7.95
C GLU A 336 -9.52 -2.76 -7.56
N SER A 337 -9.64 -1.49 -7.15
CA SER A 337 -8.53 -0.77 -6.53
C SER A 337 -8.49 -1.08 -5.04
N ARG A 338 -7.32 -1.46 -4.55
CA ARG A 338 -7.08 -1.89 -3.17
C ARG A 338 -5.91 -1.10 -2.58
N ILE A 339 -6.10 -0.53 -1.39
CA ILE A 339 -5.05 0.20 -0.68
C ILE A 339 -4.07 -0.82 -0.11
N LEU A 340 -2.78 -0.68 -0.43
CA LEU A 340 -1.71 -1.52 0.09
C LEU A 340 -1.05 -0.94 1.35
N GLY A 341 -0.99 0.38 1.42
CA GLY A 341 -0.22 1.07 2.45
C GLY A 341 -0.08 2.55 2.15
N ILE A 342 0.99 3.13 2.67
CA ILE A 342 1.25 4.56 2.63
C ILE A 342 2.62 4.84 2.00
N PHE A 343 2.78 6.07 1.52
CA PHE A 343 4.08 6.54 1.08
C PHE A 343 4.29 8.00 1.45
N ARG A 344 5.55 8.40 1.49
CA ARG A 344 5.97 9.80 1.65
C ARG A 344 6.87 10.21 0.50
N ALA A 345 6.58 11.35 -0.11
CA ALA A 345 7.47 11.98 -1.08
C ALA A 345 8.37 13.01 -0.37
N VAL A 346 9.69 12.85 -0.48
CA VAL A 346 10.68 13.77 0.07
C VAL A 346 11.51 14.30 -1.09
N SER A 347 11.65 15.63 -1.24
CA SER A 347 12.54 16.20 -2.26
C SER A 347 13.96 15.64 -2.11
N LEU A 348 14.63 15.32 -3.22
CA LEU A 348 15.96 14.72 -3.17
C LEU A 348 16.97 15.59 -2.40
N ASP A 349 16.87 16.92 -2.52
CA ASP A 349 17.73 17.88 -1.84
C ASP A 349 17.62 17.80 -0.31
N LYS A 350 16.45 17.38 0.20
CA LYS A 350 16.20 17.17 1.64
C LYS A 350 16.52 15.75 2.11
N SER A 351 16.76 14.82 1.19
CA SER A 351 16.92 13.39 1.48
C SER A 351 18.38 12.91 1.45
N ARG A 352 19.28 13.75 0.94
CA ARG A 352 20.74 13.61 1.03
C ARG A 352 21.20 14.17 2.36
#